data_AF-A0A6N7PL51-F1
#
_entry.id   AF-A0A6N7PL51-F1
#
_cell.length_a   1.000
_cell.length_b   1.000
_cell.length_c   1.000
_cell.angle_alpha   90.00
_cell.angle_beta   90.00
_cell.angle_gamma   90.00
#
_symmetry.space_group_name_H-M   'P 1'
#
loop_
_entity.id
_entity.type
_entity.pdbx_description
1 polymer ?
#
loop_
_entity_poly.entity_id
_entity_poly.type
_entity_poly.pdbx_seq_one_letter_code
_entity_poly.pdbx_strand_id
1 'polypeptide(L)'
;MHARRFSSKKRPFAALAFVLATLGATGAASATGMQGHIYMAQCAAEQVTDPRLRALFDAHLNDLSNGAFFPDSGYTADDYDQGEIPHWEQYVQGYVELIRERYDKPFEDPAAAAHVAFLMGLAAHGITDSTFDSLLYERADQVDPGDMDTFDMAMDIFLVHDHPRYYLPEIAVDAKTQSELFEQKINHPVAPEAIEKAMSTAWSGQAVVAKFLYLGADDYGEKFPWARESLRDPRTPGGYPFGARVTAGYYREILRRLDGGTSADGVVIGAYPDDAYPLATLDNTRPDGKIVLFFGEGMDRATIDDAVVAVRDDAGNVVPTTVSVYRGDTWANVLRITAGAPWQPSTKYTATLHKSIKTLSGASPTEDLVFSFTTCSPDAPSGDCAAPAGPPPPSACPKLDAAYSMRPEDQPPEEEEPPPPPQVNPVPKEESGCAAAPTRHEASAGALLALVFAGTALLARRRRREP
;
A
#
# COMPACT_ATOMS: atom_id res chain seq x y z
N MET A 1 42.85 3.46 -42.09
CA MET A 1 43.03 3.23 -40.64
C MET A 1 41.67 3.32 -39.97
N HIS A 2 41.36 2.37 -39.08
CA HIS A 2 40.03 1.86 -38.76
C HIS A 2 39.04 2.84 -38.10
N ALA A 3 37.85 2.96 -38.70
CA ALA A 3 36.63 3.40 -38.03
C ALA A 3 35.94 2.17 -37.38
N ARG A 4 35.67 2.23 -36.06
CA ARG A 4 34.93 1.20 -35.32
C ARG A 4 33.43 1.34 -35.61
N ARG A 5 32.85 0.34 -36.30
CA ARG A 5 31.40 0.14 -36.39
C ARG A 5 30.91 -0.47 -35.08
N PHE A 6 30.06 0.24 -34.34
CA PHE A 6 29.28 -0.36 -33.25
C PHE A 6 28.14 -1.20 -33.86
N SER A 7 28.18 -2.50 -33.59
CA SER A 7 27.14 -3.46 -34.00
C SER A 7 25.97 -3.38 -33.03
N SER A 8 24.80 -2.98 -33.53
CA SER A 8 23.52 -3.05 -32.81
C SER A 8 23.12 -4.52 -32.62
N LYS A 9 23.47 -5.09 -31.46
CA LYS A 9 22.97 -6.38 -30.98
C LYS A 9 22.43 -6.22 -29.55
N LYS A 10 21.36 -5.44 -29.41
CA LYS A 10 20.56 -5.35 -28.16
C LYS A 10 19.07 -5.50 -28.44
N ARG A 11 18.61 -6.55 -29.13
CA ARG A 11 17.16 -6.83 -29.29
C ARG A 11 16.90 -8.33 -29.41
N PRO A 12 16.88 -9.04 -28.27
CA PRO A 12 15.78 -9.98 -28.04
C PRO A 12 15.16 -9.90 -26.63
N PHE A 13 15.76 -9.17 -25.68
CA PHE A 13 15.24 -9.10 -24.30
C PHE A 13 14.02 -8.20 -24.14
N ALA A 14 13.91 -7.14 -24.95
CA ALA A 14 12.74 -6.25 -24.95
C ALA A 14 11.43 -6.95 -25.36
N ALA A 15 11.50 -8.07 -26.07
CA ALA A 15 10.30 -8.79 -26.53
C ALA A 15 9.69 -9.71 -25.45
N LEU A 16 10.47 -10.12 -24.43
CA LEU A 16 9.95 -10.97 -23.35
C LEU A 16 9.26 -10.15 -22.27
N ALA A 17 9.80 -8.96 -21.96
CA ALA A 17 9.13 -7.98 -21.09
C ALA A 17 7.78 -7.50 -21.68
N PHE A 18 7.72 -7.33 -23.00
CA PHE A 18 6.50 -6.88 -23.68
C PHE A 18 5.37 -7.93 -23.67
N VAL A 19 5.71 -9.23 -23.63
CA VAL A 19 4.70 -10.32 -23.61
C VAL A 19 4.11 -10.52 -22.21
N LEU A 20 4.88 -10.26 -21.15
CA LEU A 20 4.38 -10.27 -19.77
C LEU A 20 3.49 -9.05 -19.48
N ALA A 21 3.79 -7.89 -20.06
CA ALA A 21 2.97 -6.68 -19.94
C ALA A 21 1.58 -6.80 -20.62
N THR A 22 1.44 -7.64 -21.66
CA THR A 22 0.18 -7.77 -22.41
C THR A 22 -0.85 -8.73 -21.81
N LEU A 23 -0.52 -9.45 -20.73
CA LEU A 23 -1.42 -10.45 -20.13
C LEU A 23 -2.27 -9.93 -18.95
N GLY A 24 -2.17 -8.63 -18.61
CA GLY A 24 -2.94 -8.02 -17.51
C GLY A 24 -3.56 -6.66 -17.84
N ALA A 25 -3.70 -6.30 -19.11
CA ALA A 25 -4.29 -5.02 -19.50
C ALA A 25 -5.82 -5.09 -19.50
N THR A 26 -6.44 -4.94 -18.32
CA THR A 26 -7.85 -4.58 -18.20
C THR A 26 -8.03 -3.52 -17.12
N GLY A 27 -8.41 -2.31 -17.54
CA GLY A 27 -8.95 -1.24 -16.69
C GLY A 27 -7.90 -0.39 -15.99
N ALA A 28 -8.03 0.94 -16.12
CA ALA A 28 -7.25 1.90 -15.36
C ALA A 28 -7.69 1.88 -13.88
N ALA A 29 -7.02 1.08 -13.07
CA ALA A 29 -6.83 1.38 -11.66
C ALA A 29 -5.50 2.13 -11.54
N SER A 30 -5.53 3.28 -10.87
CA SER A 30 -4.35 4.06 -10.46
C SER A 30 -4.16 3.74 -8.98
N ALA A 31 -3.06 3.06 -8.64
CA ALA A 31 -2.77 2.58 -7.29
C ALA A 31 -1.26 2.54 -6.99
N THR A 32 -0.89 2.38 -5.73
CA THR A 32 0.50 2.01 -5.39
C THR A 32 0.76 0.57 -5.82
N GLY A 33 1.98 0.22 -6.21
CA GLY A 33 2.30 -1.17 -6.51
C GLY A 33 2.21 -2.08 -5.26
N MET A 34 1.89 -3.36 -5.47
CA MET A 34 1.76 -4.37 -4.40
C MET A 34 2.95 -4.40 -3.42
N GLN A 35 4.19 -4.18 -3.90
CA GLN A 35 5.35 -4.15 -3.01
C GLN A 35 5.40 -2.88 -2.15
N GLY A 36 4.98 -1.74 -2.71
CA GLY A 36 4.84 -0.50 -1.96
C GLY A 36 3.88 -0.65 -0.78
N HIS A 37 2.72 -1.29 -1.00
CA HIS A 37 1.75 -1.60 0.06
C HIS A 37 2.34 -2.47 1.17
N ILE A 38 2.98 -3.58 0.80
CA ILE A 38 3.62 -4.47 1.77
C ILE A 38 4.70 -3.71 2.56
N TYR A 39 5.54 -2.94 1.88
CA TYR A 39 6.60 -2.16 2.52
C TYR A 39 6.02 -1.17 3.52
N MET A 40 5.01 -0.38 3.14
CA MET A 40 4.39 0.59 4.04
C MET A 40 3.66 -0.09 5.21
N ALA A 41 3.00 -1.22 4.98
CA ALA A 41 2.35 -1.99 6.05
C ALA A 41 3.36 -2.51 7.09
N GLN A 42 4.50 -3.05 6.64
CA GLN A 42 5.58 -3.51 7.51
C GLN A 42 6.31 -2.34 8.20
N CYS A 43 6.51 -1.22 7.49
CA CYS A 43 7.14 -0.02 8.03
C CYS A 43 6.28 0.59 9.13
N ALA A 44 4.96 0.61 8.94
CA ALA A 44 3.99 1.01 9.97
C ALA A 44 4.03 0.08 11.18
N ALA A 45 4.19 -1.23 10.95
CA ALA A 45 4.31 -2.22 12.03
C ALA A 45 5.57 -1.99 12.86
N GLU A 46 6.68 -1.52 12.29
CA GLU A 46 7.88 -1.12 13.06
C GLU A 46 7.64 0.11 13.95
N GLN A 47 6.75 1.01 13.54
CA GLN A 47 6.47 2.26 14.24
C GLN A 47 5.48 2.13 15.41
N VAL A 48 4.73 1.03 15.53
CA VAL A 48 3.76 0.87 16.62
C VAL A 48 4.46 0.73 17.98
N THR A 49 3.87 1.38 18.98
CA THR A 49 4.35 1.33 20.38
C THR A 49 3.45 0.51 21.30
N ASP A 50 2.23 0.17 20.87
CA ASP A 50 1.35 -0.73 21.63
C ASP A 50 1.95 -2.14 21.66
N PRO A 51 2.17 -2.72 22.85
CA PRO A 51 2.83 -4.02 22.97
C PRO A 51 2.03 -5.18 22.37
N ARG A 52 0.69 -5.09 22.29
CA ARG A 52 -0.16 -6.12 21.67
C ARG A 52 0.03 -6.10 20.16
N LEU A 53 0.07 -4.91 19.55
CA LEU A 53 0.34 -4.77 18.12
C LEU A 53 1.77 -5.21 17.78
N ARG A 54 2.76 -4.86 18.61
CA ARG A 54 4.15 -5.31 18.40
C ARG A 54 4.25 -6.84 18.43
N ALA A 55 3.67 -7.48 19.45
CA ALA A 55 3.64 -8.94 19.57
C ALA A 55 2.91 -9.61 18.40
N LEU A 56 1.78 -9.03 17.97
CA LEU A 56 1.04 -9.50 16.80
C LEU A 56 1.92 -9.50 15.54
N PHE A 57 2.55 -8.36 15.23
CA PHE A 57 3.35 -8.23 14.01
C PHE A 57 4.67 -9.00 14.06
N ASP A 58 5.24 -9.22 15.24
CA ASP A 58 6.39 -10.12 15.41
C ASP A 58 6.02 -11.58 15.08
N ALA A 59 4.81 -12.02 15.44
CA ALA A 59 4.36 -13.39 15.23
C ALA A 59 3.71 -13.63 13.85
N HIS A 60 3.08 -12.60 13.26
CA HIS A 60 2.19 -12.73 12.10
C HIS A 60 2.58 -11.78 10.95
N LEU A 61 3.88 -11.55 10.75
CA LEU A 61 4.36 -10.67 9.68
C LEU A 61 3.92 -11.15 8.28
N ASN A 62 3.90 -12.47 8.05
CA ASN A 62 3.45 -13.03 6.78
C ASN A 62 1.95 -12.79 6.53
N ASP A 63 1.12 -12.91 7.57
CA ASP A 63 -0.32 -12.62 7.47
C ASP A 63 -0.56 -11.13 7.19
N LEU A 64 0.19 -10.23 7.85
CA LEU A 64 0.18 -8.80 7.57
C LEU A 64 0.50 -8.52 6.09
N SER A 65 1.55 -9.13 5.56
CA SER A 65 1.93 -8.97 4.16
C SER A 65 0.91 -9.54 3.18
N ASN A 66 0.28 -10.67 3.50
CA ASN A 66 -0.80 -11.22 2.68
C ASN A 66 -2.03 -10.31 2.67
N GLY A 67 -2.36 -9.72 3.82
CA GLY A 67 -3.41 -8.71 3.90
C GLY A 67 -3.12 -7.52 2.99
N ALA A 68 -1.89 -6.99 3.03
CA ALA A 68 -1.48 -5.87 2.18
C ALA A 68 -1.36 -6.22 0.70
N PHE A 69 -1.27 -7.50 0.37
CA PHE A 69 -1.24 -8.03 -1.00
C PHE A 69 -2.63 -8.32 -1.55
N PHE A 70 -3.60 -8.57 -0.67
CA PHE A 70 -4.86 -9.20 -1.01
C PHE A 70 -5.75 -8.38 -1.97
N PRO A 71 -6.02 -7.08 -1.77
CA PRO A 71 -6.93 -6.33 -2.64
C PRO A 71 -6.47 -6.37 -4.10
N ASP A 72 -5.23 -5.95 -4.35
CA ASP A 72 -4.61 -5.99 -5.67
C ASP A 72 -4.57 -7.38 -6.33
N SER A 73 -4.46 -8.45 -5.52
CA SER A 73 -4.48 -9.81 -6.07
C SER A 73 -5.80 -10.11 -6.80
N GLY A 74 -6.90 -9.51 -6.34
CA GLY A 74 -8.24 -9.67 -6.89
C GLY A 74 -8.38 -9.12 -8.31
N TYR A 75 -7.53 -8.19 -8.75
CA TYR A 75 -7.52 -7.73 -10.15
C TYR A 75 -7.08 -8.81 -11.15
N THR A 76 -6.57 -9.94 -10.68
CA THR A 76 -6.31 -11.13 -11.52
C THR A 76 -7.51 -12.07 -11.64
N ALA A 77 -8.60 -11.79 -10.91
CA ALA A 77 -9.85 -12.52 -11.00
C ALA A 77 -10.64 -12.15 -12.26
N ASP A 78 -11.60 -13.00 -12.61
CA ASP A 78 -12.55 -12.71 -13.71
C ASP A 78 -13.56 -11.62 -13.30
N ASP A 79 -13.80 -11.46 -11.99
CA ASP A 79 -14.63 -10.43 -11.39
C ASP A 79 -13.75 -9.30 -10.85
N TYR A 80 -13.79 -8.14 -11.52
CA TYR A 80 -13.00 -6.97 -11.16
C TYR A 80 -13.31 -6.45 -9.75
N ASP A 81 -14.56 -6.57 -9.31
CA ASP A 81 -14.99 -6.08 -8.00
C ASP A 81 -14.35 -6.88 -6.85
N GLN A 82 -13.89 -8.11 -7.11
CA GLN A 82 -13.10 -8.88 -6.14
C GLN A 82 -11.79 -8.16 -5.76
N GLY A 83 -11.20 -7.43 -6.70
CA GLY A 83 -10.00 -6.62 -6.45
C GLY A 83 -10.33 -5.26 -5.84
N GLU A 84 -11.34 -4.59 -6.37
CA GLU A 84 -11.68 -3.21 -5.99
C GLU A 84 -12.31 -3.11 -4.58
N ILE A 85 -13.30 -3.94 -4.27
CA ILE A 85 -14.10 -3.83 -3.02
C ILE A 85 -13.23 -3.83 -1.75
N PRO A 86 -12.21 -4.70 -1.59
CA PRO A 86 -11.40 -4.75 -0.38
C PRO A 86 -10.57 -3.49 -0.07
N HIS A 87 -10.45 -2.54 -1.01
CA HIS A 87 -9.77 -1.27 -0.76
C HIS A 87 -10.57 -0.35 0.18
N TRP A 88 -11.89 -0.57 0.29
CA TRP A 88 -12.81 0.37 0.91
C TRP A 88 -13.16 0.05 2.35
N GLU A 89 -13.46 1.10 3.13
CA GLU A 89 -13.75 1.00 4.57
C GLU A 89 -14.91 0.09 4.93
N GLN A 90 -15.89 -0.08 4.05
CA GLN A 90 -16.98 -1.02 4.29
C GLN A 90 -16.47 -2.45 4.45
N TYR A 91 -15.46 -2.84 3.65
CA TYR A 91 -14.85 -4.16 3.74
C TYR A 91 -14.05 -4.32 5.04
N VAL A 92 -13.21 -3.34 5.37
CA VAL A 92 -12.44 -3.32 6.63
C VAL A 92 -13.37 -3.41 7.84
N GLN A 93 -14.42 -2.59 7.87
CA GLN A 93 -15.40 -2.57 8.96
C GLN A 93 -16.18 -3.89 9.05
N GLY A 94 -16.60 -4.45 7.91
CA GLY A 94 -17.24 -5.77 7.87
C GLY A 94 -16.34 -6.88 8.43
N TYR A 95 -15.04 -6.80 8.19
CA TYR A 95 -14.09 -7.78 8.72
C TYR A 95 -13.85 -7.60 10.22
N VAL A 96 -13.76 -6.36 10.71
CA VAL A 96 -13.74 -6.06 12.15
C VAL A 96 -14.93 -6.70 12.85
N GLU A 97 -16.14 -6.54 12.29
CA GLU A 97 -17.35 -7.14 12.83
C GLU A 97 -17.31 -8.67 12.83
N LEU A 98 -16.91 -9.27 11.70
CA LEU A 98 -16.81 -10.72 11.57
C LEU A 98 -15.83 -11.33 12.59
N ILE A 99 -14.68 -10.69 12.83
CA ILE A 99 -13.71 -11.12 13.84
C ILE A 99 -14.33 -11.04 15.24
N ARG A 100 -15.02 -9.94 15.57
CA ARG A 100 -15.65 -9.75 16.88
C ARG A 100 -16.84 -10.68 17.12
N GLU A 101 -17.56 -11.06 16.07
CA GLU A 101 -18.65 -12.04 16.14
C GLU A 101 -18.14 -13.47 16.35
N ARG A 102 -16.94 -13.78 15.85
CA ARG A 102 -16.37 -15.13 15.88
C ARG A 102 -15.45 -15.40 17.07
N TYR A 103 -14.74 -14.38 17.54
CA TYR A 103 -13.67 -14.53 18.52
C TYR A 103 -13.87 -13.59 19.71
N ASP A 104 -14.06 -14.18 20.90
CA ASP A 104 -14.20 -13.43 22.15
C ASP A 104 -12.93 -12.65 22.52
N LYS A 105 -11.75 -13.17 22.13
CA LYS A 105 -10.44 -12.59 22.44
C LYS A 105 -9.49 -12.65 21.22
N PRO A 106 -9.63 -11.72 20.26
CA PRO A 106 -8.95 -11.81 18.97
C PRO A 106 -7.41 -11.83 19.01
N PHE A 107 -6.80 -11.37 20.11
CA PHE A 107 -5.34 -11.31 20.26
C PHE A 107 -4.76 -12.48 21.09
N GLU A 108 -5.59 -13.25 21.79
CA GLU A 108 -5.14 -14.41 22.58
C GLU A 108 -5.33 -15.73 21.83
N ASP A 109 -6.27 -15.78 20.89
CA ASP A 109 -6.51 -16.93 20.02
C ASP A 109 -5.56 -16.88 18.80
N PRO A 110 -4.70 -17.91 18.57
CA PRO A 110 -3.75 -17.89 17.46
C PRO A 110 -4.39 -17.80 16.06
N ALA A 111 -5.58 -18.39 15.87
CA ALA A 111 -6.29 -18.29 14.59
C ALA A 111 -6.87 -16.89 14.41
N ALA A 112 -7.42 -16.30 15.48
CA ALA A 112 -7.89 -14.92 15.44
C ALA A 112 -6.76 -13.92 15.20
N ALA A 113 -5.58 -14.14 15.82
CA ALA A 113 -4.42 -13.27 15.65
C ALA A 113 -3.97 -13.20 14.18
N ALA A 114 -3.96 -14.33 13.46
CA ALA A 114 -3.68 -14.33 12.02
C ALA A 114 -4.70 -13.48 11.23
N HIS A 115 -6.00 -13.59 11.52
CA HIS A 115 -7.03 -12.73 10.91
C HIS A 115 -6.84 -11.25 11.24
N VAL A 116 -6.45 -10.92 12.49
CA VAL A 116 -6.20 -9.53 12.88
C VAL A 116 -4.99 -8.98 12.11
N ALA A 117 -3.90 -9.72 12.01
CA ALA A 117 -2.73 -9.30 11.24
C ALA A 117 -3.07 -9.12 9.74
N PHE A 118 -3.81 -10.08 9.16
CA PHE A 118 -4.30 -9.97 7.79
C PHE A 118 -5.20 -8.75 7.59
N LEU A 119 -6.15 -8.49 8.49
CA LEU A 119 -7.01 -7.30 8.46
C LEU A 119 -6.19 -6.01 8.51
N MET A 120 -5.18 -5.94 9.38
CA MET A 120 -4.30 -4.77 9.46
C MET A 120 -3.57 -4.55 8.14
N GLY A 121 -3.09 -5.61 7.49
CA GLY A 121 -2.46 -5.54 6.17
C GLY A 121 -3.41 -5.03 5.10
N LEU A 122 -4.63 -5.58 5.08
CA LEU A 122 -5.67 -5.19 4.14
C LEU A 122 -6.06 -3.71 4.31
N ALA A 123 -6.22 -3.27 5.56
CA ALA A 123 -6.51 -1.87 5.86
C ALA A 123 -5.33 -0.95 5.51
N ALA A 124 -4.09 -1.41 5.72
CA ALA A 124 -2.89 -0.70 5.28
C ALA A 124 -2.91 -0.48 3.76
N HIS A 125 -3.29 -1.48 2.97
CA HIS A 125 -3.41 -1.37 1.52
C HIS A 125 -4.28 -0.16 1.11
N GLY A 126 -5.56 -0.16 1.50
CA GLY A 126 -6.50 0.90 1.11
C GLY A 126 -6.13 2.30 1.61
N ILE A 127 -5.64 2.43 2.85
CA ILE A 127 -5.20 3.76 3.34
C ILE A 127 -3.94 4.24 2.64
N THR A 128 -3.04 3.32 2.27
CA THR A 128 -1.79 3.72 1.62
C THR A 128 -2.00 4.18 0.18
N ASP A 129 -2.92 3.57 -0.57
CA ASP A 129 -3.43 4.15 -1.82
C ASP A 129 -3.99 5.53 -1.59
N SER A 130 -4.83 5.68 -0.58
CA SER A 130 -5.45 6.98 -0.29
C SER A 130 -4.41 8.06 0.04
N THR A 131 -3.35 7.73 0.78
CA THR A 131 -2.24 8.66 1.06
C THR A 131 -1.37 8.94 -0.16
N PHE A 132 -1.10 7.92 -0.97
CA PHE A 132 -0.24 8.01 -2.14
C PHE A 132 -0.93 8.79 -3.25
N ASP A 133 -2.16 8.40 -3.58
CA ASP A 133 -2.91 8.95 -4.70
C ASP A 133 -3.33 10.40 -4.45
N SER A 134 -3.71 10.72 -3.21
CA SER A 134 -4.19 12.06 -2.87
C SER A 134 -3.10 13.14 -2.86
N LEU A 135 -1.82 12.74 -2.86
CA LEU A 135 -0.67 13.62 -2.68
C LEU A 135 0.43 13.35 -3.70
N LEU A 136 1.12 12.21 -3.61
CA LEU A 136 2.31 11.91 -4.40
C LEU A 136 1.94 11.61 -5.86
N TYR A 137 0.96 10.74 -6.11
CA TYR A 137 0.54 10.37 -7.48
C TYR A 137 0.08 11.60 -8.28
N GLU A 138 -0.89 12.35 -7.74
CA GLU A 138 -1.38 13.56 -8.40
C GLU A 138 -0.26 14.59 -8.61
N ARG A 139 0.74 14.61 -7.73
CA ARG A 139 1.89 15.49 -7.91
C ARG A 139 2.81 14.98 -9.01
N ALA A 140 3.09 13.69 -9.06
CA ALA A 140 3.90 13.06 -10.10
C ALA A 140 3.28 13.29 -11.49
N ASP A 141 1.96 13.12 -11.63
CA ASP A 141 1.22 13.40 -12.87
C ASP A 141 1.43 14.84 -13.39
N GLN A 142 1.68 15.79 -12.49
CA GLN A 142 1.91 17.18 -12.87
C GLN A 142 3.35 17.52 -13.25
N VAL A 143 4.34 16.78 -12.75
CA VAL A 143 5.77 17.16 -12.87
C VAL A 143 6.62 16.18 -13.64
N ASP A 144 6.26 14.91 -13.61
CA ASP A 144 6.99 13.88 -14.31
C ASP A 144 6.50 13.78 -15.76
N PRO A 145 7.40 13.55 -16.72
CA PRO A 145 7.06 13.46 -18.14
C PRO A 145 6.42 12.12 -18.55
N GLY A 146 6.33 11.16 -17.63
CA GLY A 146 5.83 9.81 -17.86
C GLY A 146 4.31 9.70 -17.98
N ASP A 147 3.86 8.57 -18.52
CA ASP A 147 2.45 8.22 -18.62
C ASP A 147 2.02 7.47 -17.36
N MET A 148 1.04 8.03 -16.64
CA MET A 148 0.58 7.53 -15.36
C MET A 148 0.00 6.11 -15.41
N ASP A 149 -0.41 5.63 -16.59
CA ASP A 149 -0.78 4.22 -16.84
C ASP A 149 0.36 3.22 -16.53
N THR A 150 1.60 3.70 -16.49
CA THR A 150 2.79 2.88 -16.20
C THR A 150 3.46 3.21 -14.88
N PHE A 151 2.89 4.15 -14.12
CA PHE A 151 3.50 4.68 -12.91
C PHE A 151 3.51 3.65 -11.78
N ASP A 152 2.39 2.96 -11.56
CA ASP A 152 2.22 1.96 -10.50
C ASP A 152 3.29 0.86 -10.59
N MET A 153 3.53 0.36 -11.80
CA MET A 153 4.61 -0.58 -12.09
C MET A 153 5.99 0.03 -11.84
N ALA A 154 6.19 1.30 -12.20
CA ALA A 154 7.46 1.98 -11.97
C ALA A 154 7.78 2.09 -10.47
N MET A 155 6.77 2.23 -9.60
CA MET A 155 6.97 2.35 -8.14
C MET A 155 7.53 1.07 -7.54
N ASP A 156 6.97 -0.09 -7.92
CA ASP A 156 7.49 -1.39 -7.52
C ASP A 156 8.89 -1.64 -8.09
N ILE A 157 9.15 -1.21 -9.33
CA ILE A 157 10.48 -1.25 -9.94
C ILE A 157 11.48 -0.43 -9.12
N PHE A 158 11.16 0.81 -8.77
CA PHE A 158 12.06 1.68 -8.01
C PHE A 158 12.31 1.13 -6.61
N LEU A 159 11.27 0.68 -5.92
CA LEU A 159 11.42 0.08 -4.60
C LEU A 159 12.37 -1.12 -4.65
N VAL A 160 12.14 -2.06 -5.57
CA VAL A 160 12.91 -3.31 -5.65
C VAL A 160 14.31 -3.09 -6.24
N HIS A 161 14.48 -2.08 -7.08
CA HIS A 161 15.80 -1.71 -7.58
C HIS A 161 16.65 -1.01 -6.50
N ASP A 162 16.06 -0.05 -5.78
CA ASP A 162 16.76 0.80 -4.81
C ASP A 162 16.86 0.14 -3.42
N HIS A 163 16.07 -0.91 -3.18
CA HIS A 163 16.22 -1.90 -2.12
C HIS A 163 16.21 -3.30 -2.76
N PRO A 164 17.38 -3.94 -2.97
CA PRO A 164 17.51 -5.13 -3.81
C PRO A 164 16.84 -6.40 -3.26
N ARG A 165 16.05 -6.31 -2.19
CA ARG A 165 15.15 -7.37 -1.75
C ARG A 165 13.73 -7.10 -2.20
N TYR A 166 13.15 -8.14 -2.78
CA TYR A 166 11.74 -8.26 -3.03
C TYR A 166 11.09 -9.07 -1.88
N TYR A 167 9.94 -8.63 -1.37
CA TYR A 167 9.19 -9.41 -0.38
C TYR A 167 8.00 -10.09 -1.04
N LEU A 168 8.10 -11.40 -1.22
CA LEU A 168 7.00 -12.22 -1.67
C LEU A 168 6.46 -13.01 -0.47
N PRO A 169 5.28 -12.67 0.08
CA PRO A 169 4.72 -13.42 1.20
C PRO A 169 4.46 -14.87 0.78
N GLU A 170 4.62 -15.82 1.69
CA GLU A 170 4.04 -17.15 1.50
C GLU A 170 2.52 -17.00 1.55
N ILE A 171 1.79 -17.58 0.59
CA ILE A 171 0.33 -17.39 0.51
C ILE A 171 -0.32 -17.88 1.80
N ALA A 172 -0.90 -16.94 2.55
CA ALA A 172 -1.65 -17.17 3.78
C ALA A 172 -2.94 -16.35 3.71
N VAL A 173 -4.01 -17.00 3.25
CA VAL A 173 -5.34 -16.42 3.14
C VAL A 173 -6.38 -17.46 3.51
N ASP A 174 -7.31 -17.10 4.40
CA ASP A 174 -8.52 -17.90 4.64
C ASP A 174 -9.59 -17.48 3.63
N ALA A 175 -9.53 -18.08 2.45
CA ALA A 175 -10.44 -17.78 1.34
C ALA A 175 -11.92 -18.02 1.70
N LYS A 176 -12.20 -18.95 2.62
CA LYS A 176 -13.57 -19.20 3.08
C LYS A 176 -14.06 -18.02 3.92
N THR A 177 -13.26 -17.54 4.87
CA THR A 177 -13.62 -16.36 5.67
C THR A 177 -13.75 -15.10 4.79
N GLN A 178 -12.88 -14.92 3.79
CA GLN A 178 -13.00 -13.80 2.85
C GLN A 178 -14.29 -13.91 2.01
N SER A 179 -14.62 -15.10 1.51
CA SER A 179 -15.88 -15.37 0.79
C SER A 179 -17.12 -15.08 1.66
N GLU A 180 -17.10 -15.51 2.92
CA GLU A 180 -18.17 -15.21 3.89
C GLU A 180 -18.31 -13.70 4.14
N LEU A 181 -17.21 -12.95 4.18
CA LEU A 181 -17.21 -11.50 4.32
C LEU A 181 -17.87 -10.81 3.11
N PHE A 182 -17.45 -11.20 1.90
CA PHE A 182 -18.03 -10.76 0.63
C PHE A 182 -19.55 -11.02 0.55
N GLU A 183 -20.00 -12.20 0.97
CA GLU A 183 -21.42 -12.56 0.96
C GLU A 183 -22.21 -11.81 2.05
N GLN A 184 -21.74 -11.84 3.29
CA GLN A 184 -22.55 -11.46 4.46
C GLN A 184 -22.48 -9.97 4.80
N LYS A 185 -21.34 -9.31 4.55
CA LYS A 185 -21.13 -7.90 4.95
C LYS A 185 -21.15 -6.94 3.76
N ILE A 186 -20.86 -7.44 2.56
CA ILE A 186 -20.79 -6.62 1.33
C ILE A 186 -21.99 -6.86 0.40
N ASN A 187 -22.59 -8.05 0.44
CA ASN A 187 -23.61 -8.48 -0.53
C ASN A 187 -23.05 -8.53 -1.97
N HIS A 188 -21.82 -9.02 -2.11
CA HIS A 188 -21.14 -9.30 -3.38
C HIS A 188 -20.51 -10.70 -3.33
N PRO A 189 -21.27 -11.78 -3.59
CA PRO A 189 -20.78 -13.13 -3.36
C PRO A 189 -19.59 -13.50 -4.25
N VAL A 190 -18.46 -13.84 -3.63
CA VAL A 190 -17.25 -14.35 -4.30
C VAL A 190 -16.96 -15.75 -3.76
N ALA A 191 -16.74 -16.73 -4.64
CA ALA A 191 -16.44 -18.11 -4.23
C ALA A 191 -15.01 -18.24 -3.64
N PRO A 192 -14.77 -19.09 -2.63
CA PRO A 192 -13.44 -19.28 -2.05
C PRO A 192 -12.39 -19.65 -3.11
N GLU A 193 -12.74 -20.49 -4.09
CA GLU A 193 -11.83 -20.92 -5.15
C GLU A 193 -11.41 -19.78 -6.08
N ALA A 194 -12.27 -18.77 -6.27
CA ALA A 194 -11.94 -17.58 -7.04
C ALA A 194 -10.90 -16.71 -6.30
N ILE A 195 -11.01 -16.63 -4.98
CA ILE A 195 -10.06 -15.93 -4.11
C ILE A 195 -8.69 -16.63 -4.13
N GLU A 196 -8.66 -17.94 -3.96
CA GLU A 196 -7.42 -18.74 -4.03
C GLU A 196 -6.74 -18.61 -5.40
N LYS A 197 -7.52 -18.71 -6.48
CA LYS A 197 -7.01 -18.58 -7.86
C LYS A 197 -6.40 -17.20 -8.09
N ALA A 198 -7.05 -16.14 -7.62
CA ALA A 198 -6.58 -14.76 -7.77
C ALA A 198 -5.27 -14.54 -7.01
N MET A 199 -5.24 -14.90 -5.71
CA MET A 199 -4.03 -14.85 -4.88
C MET A 199 -2.87 -15.63 -5.51
N SER A 200 -3.10 -16.86 -5.97
CA SER A 200 -2.07 -17.69 -6.59
C SER A 200 -1.55 -17.12 -7.93
N THR A 201 -2.45 -16.53 -8.72
CA THR A 201 -2.13 -15.95 -10.03
C THR A 201 -1.32 -14.67 -9.86
N ALA A 202 -1.79 -13.76 -9.00
CA ALA A 202 -1.08 -12.54 -8.63
C ALA A 202 0.30 -12.86 -8.08
N TRP A 203 0.38 -13.79 -7.10
CA TRP A 203 1.65 -14.22 -6.50
C TRP A 203 2.62 -14.75 -7.56
N SER A 204 2.15 -15.58 -8.49
CA SER A 204 2.98 -16.14 -9.57
C SER A 204 3.48 -15.07 -10.54
N GLY A 205 2.61 -14.12 -10.90
CA GLY A 205 2.99 -12.98 -11.74
C GLY A 205 4.06 -12.12 -11.08
N GLN A 206 3.83 -11.79 -9.81
CA GLN A 206 4.73 -11.03 -8.96
C GLN A 206 6.07 -11.72 -8.74
N ALA A 207 6.09 -13.04 -8.51
CA ALA A 207 7.33 -13.84 -8.42
C ALA A 207 8.18 -13.79 -9.71
N VAL A 208 7.53 -13.71 -10.87
CA VAL A 208 8.21 -13.56 -12.17
C VAL A 208 8.71 -12.13 -12.32
N VAL A 209 7.84 -11.15 -12.09
CA VAL A 209 8.14 -9.72 -12.20
C VAL A 209 9.33 -9.37 -11.31
N ALA A 210 9.32 -9.76 -10.03
CA ALA A 210 10.42 -9.59 -9.06
C ALA A 210 11.81 -9.95 -9.60
N LYS A 211 11.91 -11.06 -10.35
CA LYS A 211 13.17 -11.53 -10.94
C LYS A 211 13.68 -10.67 -12.08
N PHE A 212 12.86 -9.77 -12.59
CA PHE A 212 13.16 -8.89 -13.73
C PHE A 212 12.94 -7.41 -13.43
N LEU A 213 12.42 -7.02 -12.25
CA LEU A 213 12.11 -5.62 -11.90
C LEU A 213 13.34 -4.69 -11.99
N TYR A 214 14.55 -5.21 -11.77
CA TYR A 214 15.78 -4.41 -11.95
C TYR A 214 16.02 -4.01 -13.43
N LEU A 215 15.40 -4.68 -14.39
CA LEU A 215 15.49 -4.33 -15.80
C LEU A 215 14.52 -3.19 -16.12
N GLY A 216 15.07 -2.00 -16.35
CA GLY A 216 14.30 -0.83 -16.76
C GLY A 216 14.09 0.22 -15.68
N ALA A 217 14.65 0.05 -14.48
CA ALA A 217 14.62 1.09 -13.44
C ALA A 217 15.20 2.43 -13.92
N ASP A 218 16.25 2.41 -14.74
CA ASP A 218 16.80 3.61 -15.36
C ASP A 218 15.82 4.20 -16.39
N ASP A 219 15.26 3.38 -17.28
CA ASP A 219 14.29 3.82 -18.30
C ASP A 219 13.02 4.42 -17.65
N TYR A 220 12.52 3.83 -16.57
CA TYR A 220 11.42 4.38 -15.79
C TYR A 220 11.85 5.61 -14.99
N GLY A 221 13.08 5.65 -14.47
CA GLY A 221 13.63 6.80 -13.77
C GLY A 221 13.77 8.04 -14.67
N GLU A 222 13.99 7.85 -15.97
CA GLU A 222 13.93 8.95 -16.95
C GLU A 222 12.50 9.47 -17.17
N LYS A 223 11.48 8.61 -17.01
CA LYS A 223 10.07 8.99 -17.13
C LYS A 223 9.49 9.59 -15.86
N PHE A 224 9.95 9.14 -14.70
CA PHE A 224 9.44 9.54 -13.39
C PHE A 224 10.57 9.97 -12.44
N PRO A 225 11.42 10.93 -12.84
CA PRO A 225 12.58 11.35 -12.05
C PRO A 225 12.18 11.92 -10.69
N TRP A 226 11.14 12.76 -10.63
CA TRP A 226 10.70 13.37 -9.37
C TRP A 226 10.12 12.33 -8.44
N ALA A 227 9.22 11.48 -8.93
CA ALA A 227 8.63 10.43 -8.11
C ALA A 227 9.69 9.45 -7.58
N ARG A 228 10.64 9.01 -8.40
CA ARG A 228 11.72 8.11 -7.96
C ARG A 228 12.51 8.69 -6.79
N GLU A 229 12.84 9.98 -6.84
CA GLU A 229 13.52 10.67 -5.74
C GLU A 229 12.61 10.83 -4.51
N SER A 230 11.32 11.03 -4.74
CA SER A 230 10.36 11.44 -3.71
C SER A 230 9.74 10.27 -2.94
N LEU A 231 9.59 9.09 -3.55
CA LEU A 231 8.90 7.92 -2.99
C LEU A 231 9.35 7.55 -1.59
N ARG A 232 10.67 7.56 -1.37
CA ARG A 232 11.29 7.11 -0.13
C ARG A 232 11.84 8.25 0.70
N ASP A 233 11.77 9.49 0.20
CA ASP A 233 12.19 10.65 0.98
C ASP A 233 11.19 10.86 2.14
N PRO A 234 11.63 10.77 3.41
CA PRO A 234 10.72 10.94 4.54
C PRO A 234 10.10 12.33 4.66
N ARG A 235 10.54 13.29 3.83
CA ARG A 235 10.04 14.67 3.80
C ARG A 235 8.93 14.88 2.76
N THR A 236 8.70 13.90 1.89
CA THR A 236 7.70 14.00 0.82
C THR A 236 6.32 13.57 1.34
N PRO A 237 5.30 14.45 1.26
CA PRO A 237 3.93 14.06 1.56
C PRO A 237 3.41 13.02 0.56
N GLY A 238 2.72 12.00 1.05
CA GLY A 238 2.25 10.87 0.24
C GLY A 238 3.33 9.83 -0.12
N GLY A 239 4.60 10.09 0.16
CA GLY A 239 5.66 9.08 0.02
C GLY A 239 5.51 7.93 1.02
N TYR A 240 6.28 6.85 0.84
CA TYR A 240 6.17 5.65 1.68
C TYR A 240 6.33 5.91 3.18
N PRO A 241 7.27 6.76 3.65
CA PRO A 241 7.35 7.07 5.07
C PRO A 241 6.11 7.81 5.60
N PHE A 242 5.51 8.69 4.78
CA PHE A 242 4.26 9.37 5.14
C PHE A 242 3.10 8.37 5.23
N GLY A 243 2.93 7.53 4.22
CA GLY A 243 1.90 6.48 4.19
C GLY A 243 2.03 5.53 5.39
N ALA A 244 3.24 5.04 5.67
CA ALA A 244 3.51 4.16 6.82
C ALA A 244 3.16 4.83 8.17
N ARG A 245 3.43 6.13 8.32
CA ARG A 245 3.06 6.89 9.53
C ARG A 245 1.55 6.96 9.71
N VAL A 246 0.80 7.25 8.64
CA VAL A 246 -0.68 7.28 8.68
C VAL A 246 -1.23 5.88 8.99
N THR A 247 -0.69 4.84 8.36
CA THR A 247 -1.05 3.44 8.60
C THR A 247 -0.80 3.01 10.05
N ALA A 248 0.27 3.47 10.71
CA ALA A 248 0.49 3.17 12.12
C ALA A 248 -0.63 3.76 13.01
N GLY A 249 -1.14 4.95 12.66
CA GLY A 249 -2.36 5.51 13.27
C GLY A 249 -3.59 4.66 12.98
N TYR A 250 -3.68 4.09 11.78
CA TYR A 250 -4.78 3.20 11.41
C TYR A 250 -4.80 1.90 12.23
N TYR A 251 -3.64 1.28 12.48
CA TYR A 251 -3.54 0.08 13.31
C TYR A 251 -4.06 0.30 14.72
N ARG A 252 -3.79 1.47 15.31
CA ARG A 252 -4.34 1.87 16.62
C ARG A 252 -5.88 1.93 16.56
N GLU A 253 -6.43 2.47 15.49
CA GLU A 253 -7.87 2.64 15.35
C GLU A 253 -8.59 1.31 15.11
N ILE A 254 -8.02 0.41 14.31
CA ILE A 254 -8.53 -0.96 14.16
C ILE A 254 -8.46 -1.71 15.50
N LEU A 255 -7.35 -1.58 16.24
CA LEU A 255 -7.22 -2.16 17.58
C LEU A 255 -8.33 -1.68 18.51
N ARG A 256 -8.58 -0.37 18.54
CA ARG A 256 -9.67 0.24 19.32
C ARG A 256 -11.04 -0.36 18.96
N ARG A 257 -11.31 -0.53 17.66
CA ARG A 257 -12.58 -1.10 17.17
C ARG A 257 -12.72 -2.59 17.50
N LEU A 258 -11.63 -3.36 17.39
CA LEU A 258 -11.57 -4.77 17.80
C LEU A 258 -11.80 -4.95 19.31
N ASP A 259 -11.26 -4.04 20.13
CA ASP A 259 -11.53 -3.97 21.58
C ASP A 259 -12.98 -3.55 21.92
N GLY A 260 -13.81 -3.26 20.91
CA GLY A 260 -15.20 -2.85 21.06
C GLY A 260 -15.39 -1.39 21.47
N GLY A 261 -14.35 -0.55 21.33
CA GLY A 261 -14.46 0.88 21.55
C GLY A 261 -15.48 1.51 20.60
N THR A 262 -16.25 2.48 21.10
CA THR A 262 -17.28 3.19 20.34
C THR A 262 -17.01 4.69 20.19
N SER A 263 -15.91 5.20 20.76
CA SER A 263 -15.53 6.60 20.59
C SER A 263 -14.94 6.85 19.21
N ALA A 264 -15.23 8.01 18.61
CA ALA A 264 -14.53 8.51 17.43
C ALA A 264 -13.41 9.50 17.78
N ASP A 265 -13.05 9.61 19.07
CA ASP A 265 -11.88 10.38 19.49
C ASP A 265 -10.61 9.75 18.91
N GLY A 266 -9.86 10.54 18.15
CA GLY A 266 -8.64 10.06 17.47
C GLY A 266 -8.88 9.34 16.15
N VAL A 267 -10.10 9.40 15.59
CA VAL A 267 -10.43 8.86 14.26
C VAL A 267 -9.59 9.48 13.15
N VAL A 268 -9.12 10.73 13.32
CA VAL A 268 -8.14 11.33 12.40
C VAL A 268 -6.76 10.74 12.71
N ILE A 269 -6.28 9.90 11.80
CA ILE A 269 -5.03 9.14 11.92
C ILE A 269 -3.86 9.84 11.20
N GLY A 270 -4.15 10.85 10.39
CA GLY A 270 -3.15 11.66 9.71
C GLY A 270 -3.73 12.97 9.20
N ALA A 271 -2.87 13.96 9.06
CA ALA A 271 -3.18 15.23 8.41
C ALA A 271 -1.99 15.68 7.55
N TYR A 272 -2.30 16.40 6.49
CA TYR A 272 -1.36 17.18 5.70
C TYR A 272 -1.95 18.57 5.46
N PRO A 273 -1.17 19.66 5.56
CA PRO A 273 0.17 19.73 6.13
C PRO A 273 0.18 19.52 7.66
N ASP A 274 1.34 19.16 8.20
CA ASP A 274 1.64 19.15 9.63
C ASP A 274 3.09 19.61 9.91
N ASP A 275 3.55 19.53 11.17
CA ASP A 275 4.90 19.96 11.55
C ASP A 275 6.02 19.14 10.89
N ALA A 276 5.78 17.86 10.58
CA ALA A 276 6.74 16.99 9.91
C ALA A 276 6.67 17.11 8.38
N TYR A 277 5.48 17.43 7.85
CA TYR A 277 5.20 17.61 6.43
C TYR A 277 4.59 18.99 6.20
N PRO A 278 5.41 20.05 6.15
CA PRO A 278 4.92 21.39 5.86
C PRO A 278 4.30 21.44 4.46
N LEU A 279 3.44 22.45 4.25
CA LEU A 279 2.80 22.67 2.96
C LEU A 279 3.88 22.87 1.88
N ALA A 280 3.78 22.15 0.75
CA ALA A 280 4.84 22.12 -0.26
C ALA A 280 4.75 23.31 -1.23
N THR A 281 3.57 23.89 -1.38
CA THR A 281 3.33 25.01 -2.30
C THR A 281 2.23 25.91 -1.77
N LEU A 282 2.29 27.20 -2.13
CA LEU A 282 1.21 28.14 -1.83
C LEU A 282 0.07 28.09 -2.88
N ASP A 283 0.28 27.38 -3.99
CA ASP A 283 -0.73 27.16 -5.02
C ASP A 283 -1.81 26.17 -4.55
N ASN A 284 -2.99 26.71 -4.26
CA ASN A 284 -4.16 25.95 -3.79
C ASN A 284 -4.76 25.01 -4.85
N THR A 285 -4.33 25.08 -6.11
CA THR A 285 -4.81 24.19 -7.17
C THR A 285 -4.08 22.86 -7.20
N ARG A 286 -2.87 22.81 -6.63
CA ARG A 286 -2.04 21.60 -6.58
C ARG A 286 -2.45 20.65 -5.45
N PRO A 287 -2.23 19.31 -5.61
CA PRO A 287 -2.54 18.32 -4.58
C PRO A 287 -1.81 18.61 -3.26
N ASP A 288 -0.53 18.94 -3.34
CA ASP A 288 0.37 19.28 -2.23
C ASP A 288 0.25 20.76 -1.79
N GLY A 289 -0.76 21.48 -2.31
CA GLY A 289 -1.21 22.79 -1.85
C GLY A 289 -2.55 22.76 -1.12
N LYS A 290 -3.10 21.57 -0.85
CA LYS A 290 -4.38 21.37 -0.15
C LYS A 290 -4.15 20.85 1.26
N ILE A 291 -5.17 21.00 2.10
CA ILE A 291 -5.22 20.28 3.38
C ILE A 291 -5.88 18.92 3.12
N VAL A 292 -5.31 17.85 3.67
CA VAL A 292 -5.83 16.48 3.55
C VAL A 292 -5.92 15.85 4.93
N LEU A 293 -7.06 15.26 5.26
CA LEU A 293 -7.31 14.55 6.51
C LEU A 293 -7.57 13.08 6.21
N PHE A 294 -6.89 12.20 6.95
CA PHE A 294 -6.99 10.75 6.83
C PHE A 294 -7.68 10.18 8.06
N PHE A 295 -8.68 9.33 7.85
CA PHE A 295 -9.53 8.75 8.88
C PHE A 295 -9.27 7.25 9.03
N GLY A 296 -9.21 6.75 10.26
CA GLY A 296 -9.06 5.34 10.59
C GLY A 296 -10.39 4.57 10.69
N GLU A 297 -11.46 5.17 10.21
CA GLU A 297 -12.76 4.56 10.01
C GLU A 297 -13.44 5.35 8.88
N GLY A 298 -14.24 4.67 8.04
CA GLY A 298 -15.06 5.37 7.06
C GLY A 298 -15.99 6.39 7.72
N MET A 299 -16.22 7.50 7.03
CA MET A 299 -17.04 8.62 7.50
C MET A 299 -18.41 8.61 6.84
N ASP A 300 -19.44 9.01 7.59
CA ASP A 300 -20.79 9.21 7.09
C ASP A 300 -20.81 10.41 6.14
N ARG A 301 -20.99 10.11 4.85
CA ARG A 301 -21.06 11.09 3.77
C ARG A 301 -22.08 12.20 4.02
N ALA A 302 -23.19 11.91 4.71
CA ALA A 302 -24.24 12.89 4.98
C ALA A 302 -23.80 13.99 5.97
N THR A 303 -22.70 13.77 6.70
CA THR A 303 -22.13 14.74 7.64
C THR A 303 -20.97 15.55 7.08
N ILE A 304 -20.62 15.32 5.81
CA ILE A 304 -19.51 16.00 5.13
C ILE A 304 -20.06 17.08 4.21
N ASP A 305 -19.86 18.33 4.61
CA ASP A 305 -20.14 19.54 3.85
C ASP A 305 -19.05 20.60 4.07
N ASP A 306 -19.14 21.75 3.40
CA ASP A 306 -18.17 22.84 3.55
C ASP A 306 -18.11 23.45 4.96
N ALA A 307 -19.12 23.21 5.81
CA ALA A 307 -19.17 23.72 7.16
C ALA A 307 -18.49 22.78 8.17
N VAL A 308 -18.16 21.53 7.80
CA VAL A 308 -17.50 20.57 8.69
C VAL A 308 -16.06 20.95 9.00
N VAL A 309 -15.41 21.75 8.15
CA VAL A 309 -14.06 22.29 8.39
C VAL A 309 -14.06 23.81 8.26
N ALA A 310 -13.56 24.49 9.29
CA ALA A 310 -13.31 25.92 9.26
C ALA A 310 -11.81 26.21 9.28
N VAL A 311 -11.32 27.04 8.36
CA VAL A 311 -9.92 27.50 8.33
C VAL A 311 -9.86 28.99 8.65
N ARG A 312 -8.95 29.37 9.55
CA ARG A 312 -8.70 30.77 9.93
C ARG A 312 -7.24 31.15 9.78
N ASP A 313 -6.98 32.39 9.39
CA ASP A 313 -5.63 32.98 9.39
C ASP A 313 -5.19 33.40 10.81
N ASP A 314 -4.00 34.00 10.90
CA ASP A 314 -3.38 34.46 12.15
C ASP A 314 -4.11 35.65 12.78
N ALA A 315 -4.82 36.45 11.98
CA ALA A 315 -5.72 37.51 12.41
C ALA A 315 -7.11 37.00 12.83
N GLY A 316 -7.39 35.71 12.65
CA GLY A 316 -8.66 35.06 12.98
C GLY A 316 -9.75 35.21 11.92
N ASN A 317 -9.43 35.74 10.74
CA ASN A 317 -10.35 35.83 9.61
C ASN A 317 -10.62 34.45 9.04
N VAL A 318 -11.84 34.22 8.56
CA VAL A 318 -12.20 32.96 7.88
C VAL A 318 -11.58 32.94 6.49
N VAL A 319 -10.85 31.87 6.18
CA VAL A 319 -10.36 31.57 4.85
C VAL A 319 -11.46 30.79 4.12
N PRO A 320 -11.95 31.26 2.95
CA PRO A 320 -12.92 30.49 2.17
C PRO A 320 -12.31 29.15 1.74
N THR A 321 -13.00 28.05 2.01
CA THR A 321 -12.58 26.70 1.65
C THR A 321 -13.75 25.88 1.12
N THR A 322 -13.45 24.88 0.29
CA THR A 322 -14.38 23.81 -0.06
C THR A 322 -13.89 22.49 0.51
N VAL A 323 -14.81 21.61 0.91
CA VAL A 323 -14.54 20.28 1.44
C VAL A 323 -15.04 19.24 0.44
N SER A 324 -14.15 18.34 0.04
CA SER A 324 -14.48 17.22 -0.84
C SER A 324 -13.95 15.91 -0.27
N VAL A 325 -14.65 14.82 -0.57
CA VAL A 325 -14.16 13.46 -0.33
C VAL A 325 -13.12 13.09 -1.39
N TYR A 326 -12.06 12.40 -1.00
CA TYR A 326 -11.08 11.83 -1.93
C TYR A 326 -11.31 10.32 -2.08
N ARG A 327 -12.01 9.95 -3.17
CA ARG A 327 -12.49 8.59 -3.47
C ARG A 327 -13.36 7.96 -2.37
N GLY A 328 -14.01 6.83 -2.67
CA GLY A 328 -14.88 6.14 -1.70
C GLY A 328 -16.07 6.98 -1.26
N ASP A 329 -16.86 7.55 -2.19
CA ASP A 329 -17.94 8.50 -1.91
C ASP A 329 -18.90 8.06 -0.78
N THR A 330 -19.21 6.76 -0.70
CA THR A 330 -20.11 6.21 0.33
C THR A 330 -19.41 5.88 1.65
N TRP A 331 -18.08 5.73 1.64
CA TRP A 331 -17.27 5.20 2.74
C TRP A 331 -15.97 6.01 2.93
N ALA A 332 -16.10 7.33 2.81
CA ALA A 332 -14.98 8.24 2.71
C ALA A 332 -14.03 8.09 3.90
N ASN A 333 -12.75 7.81 3.66
CA ASN A 333 -11.71 7.84 4.69
C ASN A 333 -10.67 8.95 4.45
N VAL A 334 -10.87 9.77 3.42
CA VAL A 334 -10.04 10.94 3.15
C VAL A 334 -10.89 12.16 2.82
N LEU A 335 -10.63 13.26 3.53
CA LEU A 335 -11.17 14.58 3.20
C LEU A 335 -10.06 15.47 2.64
N ARG A 336 -10.42 16.22 1.60
CA ARG A 336 -9.58 17.21 0.95
C ARG A 336 -10.24 18.58 1.11
N ILE A 337 -9.49 19.53 1.65
CA ILE A 337 -9.94 20.90 1.90
C ILE A 337 -9.12 21.82 1.00
N THR A 338 -9.82 22.49 0.08
CA THR A 338 -9.22 23.37 -0.94
C THR A 338 -9.51 24.81 -0.58
N ALA A 339 -8.48 25.64 -0.44
CA ALA A 339 -8.66 27.07 -0.26
C ALA A 339 -9.25 27.70 -1.53
N GLY A 340 -10.08 28.74 -1.37
CA GLY A 340 -10.67 29.48 -2.50
C GLY A 340 -9.68 30.41 -3.22
N ALA A 341 -8.50 30.63 -2.63
CA ALA A 341 -7.41 31.41 -3.20
C ALA A 341 -6.06 30.83 -2.76
N PRO A 342 -4.95 31.19 -3.44
CA PRO A 342 -3.61 30.80 -3.00
C PRO A 342 -3.33 31.22 -1.57
N TRP A 343 -2.56 30.39 -0.86
CA TRP A 343 -2.20 30.66 0.52
C TRP A 343 -1.27 31.88 0.62
N GLN A 344 -1.42 32.66 1.68
CA GLN A 344 -0.55 33.80 1.93
C GLN A 344 0.81 33.32 2.47
N PRO A 345 1.93 33.96 2.09
CA PRO A 345 3.25 33.58 2.56
C PRO A 345 3.41 33.89 4.07
N SER A 346 4.25 33.11 4.75
CA SER A 346 4.59 33.29 6.18
C SER A 346 3.38 33.44 7.11
N THR A 347 2.25 32.82 6.76
CA THR A 347 0.98 32.99 7.47
C THR A 347 0.68 31.72 8.25
N LYS A 348 0.32 31.87 9.53
CA LYS A 348 -0.17 30.76 10.34
C LYS A 348 -1.67 30.57 10.07
N TYR A 349 -2.04 29.36 9.70
CA TYR A 349 -3.42 28.95 9.56
C TYR A 349 -3.81 27.99 10.67
N THR A 350 -5.07 28.05 11.10
CA THR A 350 -5.68 27.12 12.04
C THR A 350 -6.90 26.50 11.39
N ALA A 351 -6.86 25.18 11.21
CA ALA A 351 -7.98 24.39 10.72
C ALA A 351 -8.69 23.73 11.91
N THR A 352 -10.02 23.77 11.89
CA THR A 352 -10.90 23.14 12.88
C THR A 352 -11.82 22.18 12.14
N LEU A 353 -11.66 20.89 12.38
CA LEU A 353 -12.64 19.87 11.99
C LEU A 353 -13.67 19.77 13.11
N HIS A 354 -14.92 20.10 12.78
CA HIS A 354 -16.01 20.10 13.74
C HIS A 354 -16.39 18.68 14.14
N LYS A 355 -16.66 18.50 15.43
CA LYS A 355 -17.11 17.24 16.02
C LYS A 355 -18.48 16.74 15.53
N SER A 356 -19.17 17.53 14.71
CA SER A 356 -20.42 17.12 14.06
C SER A 356 -20.22 16.03 13.02
N ILE A 357 -19.00 15.82 12.54
CA ILE A 357 -18.68 14.71 11.65
C ILE A 357 -18.98 13.38 12.33
N LYS A 358 -19.44 12.40 11.54
CA LYS A 358 -19.75 11.05 12.01
C LYS A 358 -18.98 10.00 11.27
N THR A 359 -18.59 8.96 11.97
CA THR A 359 -18.12 7.70 11.36
C THR A 359 -19.30 6.92 10.77
N LEU A 360 -19.02 5.89 9.97
CA LEU A 360 -20.02 4.97 9.43
C LEU A 360 -20.78 4.22 10.52
N SER A 361 -20.16 3.99 11.68
CA SER A 361 -20.84 3.44 12.86
C SER A 361 -21.73 4.46 13.60
N GLY A 362 -21.76 5.71 13.13
CA GLY A 362 -22.59 6.79 13.66
C GLY A 362 -22.00 7.51 14.88
N ALA A 363 -20.74 7.22 15.24
CA ALA A 363 -20.03 7.88 16.33
C ALA A 363 -19.49 9.25 15.90
N SER A 364 -19.46 10.19 16.85
CA SER A 364 -18.86 11.53 16.66
C SER A 364 -17.73 11.73 17.67
N PRO A 365 -16.68 12.50 17.31
CA PRO A 365 -15.69 12.96 18.28
C PRO A 365 -16.35 13.74 19.42
N THR A 366 -15.74 13.74 20.60
CA THR A 366 -16.25 14.48 21.77
C THR A 366 -15.95 15.98 21.68
N GLU A 367 -14.86 16.34 21.00
CA GLU A 367 -14.35 17.70 20.83
C GLU A 367 -13.98 17.97 19.37
N ASP A 368 -13.92 19.26 19.01
CA ASP A 368 -13.42 19.67 17.69
C ASP A 368 -11.92 19.34 17.60
N LEU A 369 -11.48 18.81 16.46
CA LEU A 369 -10.06 18.63 16.20
C LEU A 369 -9.49 19.93 15.64
N VAL A 370 -8.47 20.47 16.31
CA VAL A 370 -7.80 21.71 15.92
C VAL A 370 -6.34 21.42 15.60
N PHE A 371 -5.88 21.85 14.43
CA PHE A 371 -4.47 21.82 14.06
C PHE A 371 -4.09 23.10 13.33
N SER A 372 -2.80 23.41 13.32
CA SER A 372 -2.26 24.59 12.66
C SER A 372 -1.09 24.24 11.77
N PHE A 373 -0.87 25.05 10.75
CA PHE A 373 0.33 25.00 9.91
C PHE A 373 0.76 26.42 9.58
N THR A 374 2.05 26.60 9.27
CA THR A 374 2.59 27.89 8.82
C THR A 374 3.10 27.73 7.40
N THR A 375 2.67 28.61 6.52
CA THR A 375 3.13 28.62 5.12
C THR A 375 4.54 29.19 5.00
N CYS A 376 5.26 28.74 3.98
CA CYS A 376 6.60 29.23 3.67
C CYS A 376 6.57 30.65 3.08
N SER A 377 7.76 31.18 2.76
CA SER A 377 7.93 32.46 2.05
C SER A 377 8.69 32.26 0.74
N PRO A 378 8.01 31.86 -0.35
CA PRO A 378 8.65 31.66 -1.65
C PRO A 378 9.00 33.01 -2.32
N ASP A 379 9.90 32.98 -3.29
CA ASP A 379 10.33 34.16 -4.06
C ASP A 379 9.23 34.73 -4.98
N ALA A 380 8.21 33.94 -5.29
CA ALA A 380 7.07 34.32 -6.11
C ALA A 380 5.73 34.06 -5.37
N PRO A 381 4.71 34.91 -5.54
CA PRO A 381 3.35 34.61 -5.05
C PRO A 381 2.84 33.29 -5.63
N SER A 382 2.17 32.47 -4.80
CA SER A 382 1.76 31.09 -5.15
C SER A 382 2.92 30.13 -5.47
N GLY A 383 4.16 30.50 -5.13
CA GLY A 383 5.35 29.72 -5.44
C GLY A 383 5.52 28.47 -4.59
N ASP A 384 6.43 27.62 -5.03
CA ASP A 384 6.84 26.43 -4.29
C ASP A 384 7.67 26.81 -3.08
N CYS A 385 7.38 26.14 -1.97
CA CYS A 385 8.22 26.22 -0.80
C CYS A 385 9.61 25.68 -1.14
N ALA A 386 10.63 26.30 -0.58
CA ALA A 386 12.00 25.83 -0.75
C ALA A 386 12.08 24.36 -0.34
N ALA A 387 12.68 23.54 -1.19
CA ALA A 387 12.92 22.14 -0.87
C ALA A 387 13.69 22.05 0.45
N PRO A 388 13.38 21.06 1.32
CA PRO A 388 14.08 20.88 2.57
C PRO A 388 15.61 20.77 2.34
N ALA A 389 16.37 21.66 2.98
CA ALA A 389 17.82 21.65 2.86
C ALA A 389 18.46 20.55 3.72
N GLY A 390 19.57 19.99 3.24
CA GLY A 390 20.35 18.97 3.95
C GLY A 390 19.97 17.53 3.61
N PRO A 391 20.68 16.55 4.19
CA PRO A 391 20.37 15.14 3.97
C PRO A 391 18.97 14.81 4.52
N PRO A 392 18.26 13.84 3.91
CA PRO A 392 17.00 13.36 4.47
C PRO A 392 17.23 12.82 5.88
N PRO A 393 16.22 12.91 6.78
CA PRO A 393 16.31 12.30 8.09
C PRO A 393 16.45 10.77 7.96
N PRO A 394 16.92 10.09 9.02
CA PRO A 394 16.93 8.63 9.05
C PRO A 394 15.53 8.06 8.78
N SER A 395 15.49 6.88 8.15
CA SER A 395 14.23 6.16 7.93
C SER A 395 13.47 5.91 9.22
N ALA A 396 12.15 5.97 9.14
CA ALA A 396 11.24 5.63 10.23
C ALA A 396 11.16 4.12 10.50
N CYS A 397 11.66 3.28 9.58
CA CYS A 397 11.68 1.83 9.69
C CYS A 397 13.07 1.24 9.33
N PRO A 398 14.11 1.55 10.14
CA PRO A 398 15.48 1.17 9.84
C PRO A 398 15.70 -0.35 9.83
N LYS A 399 14.95 -1.14 10.61
CA LYS A 399 15.06 -2.61 10.57
C LYS A 399 14.51 -3.15 9.26
N LEU A 400 13.36 -2.62 8.82
CA LEU A 400 12.79 -2.98 7.53
C LEU A 400 13.74 -2.63 6.38
N ASP A 401 14.25 -1.40 6.35
CA ASP A 401 15.18 -0.96 5.31
C ASP A 401 16.44 -1.83 5.25
N ALA A 402 16.97 -2.22 6.41
CA ALA A 402 18.10 -3.14 6.49
C ALA A 402 17.73 -4.52 5.93
N ALA A 403 16.55 -5.05 6.28
CA ALA A 403 16.06 -6.31 5.75
C ALA A 403 15.88 -6.26 4.23
N TYR A 404 15.40 -5.13 3.70
CA TYR A 404 15.16 -4.87 2.28
C TYR A 404 16.44 -4.57 1.48
N SER A 405 17.56 -4.29 2.15
CA SER A 405 18.84 -4.01 1.50
C SER A 405 19.70 -5.25 1.21
N MET A 406 19.26 -6.44 1.64
CA MET A 406 19.95 -7.71 1.38
C MET A 406 19.41 -8.39 0.13
N ARG A 407 20.28 -8.76 -0.81
CA ARG A 407 19.87 -9.61 -1.94
C ARG A 407 19.52 -11.01 -1.44
N PRO A 408 18.62 -11.76 -2.10
CA PRO A 408 18.30 -13.14 -1.73
C PRO A 408 19.55 -14.04 -1.63
N GLU A 409 20.53 -13.84 -2.49
CA GLU A 409 21.83 -14.55 -2.47
C GLU A 409 22.78 -14.15 -1.33
N ASP A 410 22.52 -13.03 -0.65
CA ASP A 410 23.34 -12.46 0.41
C ASP A 410 22.75 -12.70 1.81
N GLN A 411 21.68 -13.51 1.93
CA GLN A 411 21.18 -13.89 3.26
C GLN A 411 22.32 -14.59 4.03
N PRO A 412 22.69 -14.12 5.23
CA PRO A 412 23.61 -14.88 6.06
C PRO A 412 23.02 -16.27 6.30
N PRO A 413 23.85 -17.32 6.36
CA PRO A 413 23.36 -18.66 6.67
C PRO A 413 22.52 -18.58 7.95
N GLU A 414 21.33 -19.19 7.92
CA GLU A 414 20.50 -19.41 9.11
C GLU A 414 21.43 -19.75 10.27
N GLU A 415 21.36 -18.98 11.37
CA GLU A 415 22.07 -19.37 12.58
C GLU A 415 21.61 -20.80 12.90
N GLU A 416 22.55 -21.75 12.84
CA GLU A 416 22.26 -23.15 13.13
C GLU A 416 21.51 -23.19 14.47
N GLU A 417 20.24 -23.58 14.44
CA GLU A 417 19.47 -23.81 15.65
C GLU A 417 20.32 -24.71 16.56
N PRO A 418 20.49 -24.36 17.85
CA PRO A 418 21.24 -25.20 18.76
C PRO A 418 20.64 -26.61 18.68
N PRO A 419 21.49 -27.67 18.63
CA PRO A 419 21.02 -29.02 18.40
C PRO A 419 19.92 -29.34 19.41
N PRO A 420 18.84 -30.00 18.99
CA PRO A 420 17.74 -30.32 19.88
C PRO A 420 18.30 -31.02 21.12
N PRO A 421 17.76 -30.73 22.32
CA PRO A 421 18.19 -31.39 23.53
C PRO A 421 18.18 -32.91 23.33
N PRO A 422 19.17 -33.64 23.87
CA PRO A 422 19.31 -35.07 23.64
C PRO A 422 17.99 -35.76 23.90
N GLN A 423 17.49 -36.46 22.87
CA GLN A 423 16.22 -37.17 22.93
C GLN A 423 16.25 -38.13 24.14
N VAL A 424 15.42 -37.82 25.13
CA VAL A 424 15.08 -38.80 26.17
C VAL A 424 14.26 -39.85 25.45
N ASN A 425 14.82 -41.06 25.34
CA ASN A 425 14.19 -42.20 24.67
C ASN A 425 12.70 -42.29 25.05
N PRO A 426 11.78 -42.12 24.08
CA PRO A 426 10.37 -42.32 24.36
C PRO A 426 10.12 -43.80 24.67
N VAL A 427 9.36 -44.03 25.73
CA VAL A 427 8.76 -45.33 26.03
C VAL A 427 7.96 -45.79 24.81
N PRO A 428 8.14 -47.02 24.30
CA PRO A 428 7.46 -47.47 23.10
C PRO A 428 5.94 -47.46 23.33
N LYS A 429 5.24 -46.61 22.58
CA LYS A 429 3.79 -46.69 22.40
C LYS A 429 3.50 -47.36 21.06
N GLU A 430 2.59 -48.32 21.15
CA GLU A 430 2.15 -49.21 20.08
C GLU A 430 1.63 -48.47 18.84
N GLU A 431 1.86 -49.12 17.70
CA GLU A 431 1.52 -48.69 16.35
C GLU A 431 0.01 -48.51 16.15
N SER A 432 -0.39 -47.36 15.62
CA SER A 432 -1.70 -47.12 15.03
C SER A 432 -1.48 -46.29 13.77
N GLY A 433 -1.42 -46.96 12.63
CA GLY A 433 -1.20 -46.35 11.33
C GLY A 433 -2.47 -45.67 10.77
N CYS A 434 -2.28 -44.47 10.22
CA CYS A 434 -3.02 -43.98 9.06
C CYS A 434 -2.18 -42.85 8.43
N ALA A 435 -1.60 -43.13 7.27
CA ALA A 435 -0.73 -42.23 6.52
C ALA A 435 -1.55 -41.26 5.66
N ALA A 436 -1.23 -39.97 5.76
CA ALA A 436 -1.62 -38.96 4.78
C ALA A 436 -0.59 -38.93 3.64
N ALA A 437 -1.06 -38.95 2.40
CA ALA A 437 -0.24 -38.85 1.20
C ALA A 437 0.11 -37.38 0.90
N PRO A 438 1.30 -37.08 0.36
CA PRO A 438 1.61 -35.73 -0.13
C PRO A 438 0.96 -35.50 -1.49
N THR A 439 0.23 -34.39 -1.60
CA THR A 439 -0.26 -33.84 -2.87
C THR A 439 0.90 -33.29 -3.69
N ARG A 440 1.10 -33.83 -4.89
CA ARG A 440 2.02 -33.29 -5.89
C ARG A 440 1.39 -32.05 -6.52
N HIS A 441 2.06 -30.91 -6.44
CA HIS A 441 1.77 -29.77 -7.30
C HIS A 441 2.18 -30.10 -8.75
N GLU A 442 1.19 -30.29 -9.62
CA GLU A 442 1.41 -30.23 -11.06
C GLU A 442 1.51 -28.75 -11.47
N ALA A 443 2.73 -28.26 -11.63
CA ALA A 443 2.95 -27.08 -12.45
C ALA A 443 2.43 -27.39 -13.86
N SER A 444 1.42 -26.65 -14.31
CA SER A 444 0.76 -26.90 -15.59
C SER A 444 1.78 -26.83 -16.73
N ALA A 445 1.94 -27.95 -17.44
CA ALA A 445 2.83 -28.07 -18.61
C ALA A 445 2.51 -27.06 -19.74
N GLY A 446 1.34 -26.38 -19.66
CA GLY A 446 0.92 -25.34 -20.60
C GLY A 446 1.79 -24.08 -20.58
N ALA A 447 2.28 -23.64 -19.42
CA ALA A 447 3.09 -22.42 -19.31
C ALA A 447 4.50 -22.60 -19.92
N LEU A 448 5.08 -23.80 -19.78
CA LEU A 448 6.37 -24.16 -20.37
C LEU A 448 6.29 -24.33 -21.90
N LEU A 449 5.17 -24.84 -22.43
CA LEU A 449 4.96 -24.99 -23.87
C LEU A 449 4.79 -23.63 -24.58
N ALA A 450 4.14 -22.66 -23.95
CA ALA A 450 3.99 -21.31 -24.52
C ALA A 450 5.34 -20.59 -24.72
N LEU A 451 6.28 -20.74 -23.77
CA LEU A 451 7.63 -20.18 -23.86
C LEU A 451 8.48 -20.82 -24.97
N VAL A 452 8.31 -22.13 -25.20
CA VAL A 452 9.03 -22.86 -26.27
C VAL A 452 8.51 -22.50 -27.66
N PHE A 453 7.20 -22.27 -27.82
CA PHE A 453 6.62 -21.86 -29.12
C PHE A 453 6.95 -20.40 -29.48
N ALA A 454 7.00 -19.49 -28.52
CA ALA A 454 7.44 -18.12 -28.77
C ALA A 454 8.92 -18.04 -29.23
N GLY A 455 9.80 -18.86 -28.62
CA GLY A 455 11.21 -18.95 -29.01
C GLY A 455 11.45 -19.52 -30.41
N THR A 456 10.65 -20.50 -30.83
CA THR A 456 10.80 -21.16 -32.14
C THR A 456 10.23 -20.33 -33.30
N ALA A 457 9.15 -19.58 -33.10
CA ALA A 457 8.59 -18.68 -34.11
C ALA A 457 9.52 -17.50 -34.45
N LEU A 458 10.25 -16.96 -33.46
CA LEU A 458 11.26 -15.91 -33.65
C LEU A 458 12.50 -16.40 -34.40
N LEU A 459 12.92 -17.65 -34.15
CA LEU A 459 14.03 -18.29 -34.90
C LEU A 459 13.65 -18.63 -36.35
N ALA A 460 12.39 -19.03 -36.60
CA ALA A 460 11.90 -19.33 -37.94
C ALA A 460 11.75 -18.08 -38.83
N ARG A 461 11.36 -16.93 -38.26
CA ARG A 461 11.30 -15.65 -38.99
C ARG A 461 12.68 -15.09 -39.37
N ARG A 462 13.73 -15.41 -38.59
CA ARG A 462 15.09 -14.95 -38.85
C ARG A 462 15.76 -15.67 -40.03
N ARG A 463 15.36 -16.91 -40.33
CA ARG A 463 15.86 -17.69 -41.48
C ARG A 463 15.21 -17.35 -42.83
N ARG A 464 14.14 -16.54 -42.86
CA ARG A 464 13.42 -16.16 -44.10
C ARG A 464 13.74 -14.76 -44.61
N ARG A 465 14.71 -14.05 -43.99
CA ARG A 465 15.15 -12.72 -44.43
C ARG A 465 16.68 -12.62 -44.47
N GLU A 466 17.28 -13.42 -45.35
CA GLU A 466 18.57 -13.11 -45.98
C GLU A 466 18.42 -13.49 -47.46
N PRO A 467 18.57 -12.56 -48.41
CA PRO A 467 19.13 -12.87 -49.71
C PRO A 467 20.66 -13.01 -49.64
#